data_AF-A0A4Y9ZIN5-F1
#
_entry.id   AF-A0A4Y9ZIN5-F1
#
_cell.length_a   1.000
_cell.length_b   1.000
_cell.length_c   1.000
_cell.angle_alpha   90.00
_cell.angle_beta   90.00
_cell.angle_gamma   90.00
#
_symmetry.space_group_name_H-M   'P 1'
#
loop_
_entity.id
_entity.type
_entity.pdbx_description
1 polymer ?
#
loop_
_entity_poly.entity_id
_entity_poly.type
_entity_poly.pdbx_seq_one_letter_code
_entity_poly.pdbx_strand_id
1 'polypeptide(L)'
;MYPYYAKWIKSHRDLPLKLNQWNSIVRWEFNSPQPILCTREYLWQEEADKEVLEILDLYRRVYEELLAIPVISGVKWEKEKFAGGDYTTTVEGFIPTSGRGIQATTSHHLGQNFSKPEMFNIFVEDPNDPTGQRKTFVWQNSWGLSSRTIGVMVMAVVVPCGITAKTTDAQRQQISDKCAELVKMLKKVGMRAKADLREGYTPG
;
A
#
# COMPACT_ATOMS: atom_id res chain seq x y z
N MET A 1 -5.22 -20.13 1.67
CA MET A 1 -6.13 -19.89 0.53
C MET A 1 -6.00 -20.99 -0.52
N TYR A 2 -4.86 -21.14 -1.20
CA TYR A 2 -4.69 -22.06 -2.35
C TYR A 2 -5.21 -23.51 -2.25
N PRO A 3 -5.11 -24.25 -1.13
CA PRO A 3 -5.71 -25.59 -1.01
C PRO A 3 -7.24 -25.61 -1.13
N TYR A 4 -7.92 -24.48 -0.84
CA TYR A 4 -9.34 -24.32 -1.09
C TYR A 4 -9.62 -23.92 -2.55
N TYR A 5 -8.73 -23.16 -3.18
CA TYR A 5 -8.86 -22.80 -4.60
C TYR A 5 -8.80 -24.07 -5.47
N ALA A 6 -7.88 -25.00 -5.15
CA ALA A 6 -7.83 -26.33 -5.76
C ALA A 6 -9.11 -27.18 -5.54
N LYS A 7 -9.93 -26.88 -4.53
CA LYS A 7 -11.22 -27.53 -4.27
C LYS A 7 -12.38 -26.84 -4.96
N TRP A 8 -12.37 -25.51 -5.04
CA TRP A 8 -13.44 -24.71 -5.63
C TRP A 8 -13.36 -24.62 -7.15
N ILE A 9 -12.15 -24.49 -7.71
CA ILE A 9 -11.92 -24.46 -9.15
C ILE A 9 -11.95 -25.91 -9.67
N LYS A 10 -12.86 -26.19 -10.60
CA LYS A 10 -13.07 -27.49 -11.25
C LYS A 10 -13.20 -27.36 -12.77
N SER A 11 -13.69 -26.23 -13.26
CA SER A 11 -13.92 -25.92 -14.67
C SER A 11 -13.43 -24.51 -15.00
N HIS A 12 -13.23 -24.23 -16.29
CA HIS A 12 -12.94 -22.89 -16.80
C HIS A 12 -14.02 -21.85 -16.40
N ARG A 13 -15.24 -22.31 -16.07
CA ARG A 13 -16.36 -21.47 -15.60
C ARG A 13 -16.20 -20.93 -14.19
N ASP A 14 -15.30 -21.52 -13.39
CA ASP A 14 -15.02 -21.07 -12.02
C ASP A 14 -13.96 -19.95 -11.99
N LEU A 15 -13.56 -19.46 -13.17
CA LEU A 15 -12.56 -18.41 -13.36
C LEU A 15 -13.19 -17.16 -14.01
N PRO A 16 -12.72 -15.95 -13.65
CA PRO A 16 -11.70 -15.66 -12.64
C PRO A 16 -12.24 -15.76 -11.21
N LEU A 17 -11.51 -16.45 -10.33
CA LEU A 17 -11.76 -16.41 -8.89
C LEU A 17 -11.02 -15.21 -8.28
N LYS A 18 -11.78 -14.24 -7.77
CA LYS A 18 -11.25 -13.05 -7.09
C LYS A 18 -11.73 -13.02 -5.64
N LEU A 19 -10.80 -12.88 -4.70
CA LEU A 19 -11.07 -12.98 -3.27
C LEU A 19 -10.13 -12.08 -2.47
N ASN A 20 -10.69 -11.01 -1.92
CA ASN A 20 -9.99 -10.13 -0.98
C ASN A 20 -10.31 -10.50 0.48
N GLN A 21 -9.34 -10.35 1.39
CA GLN A 21 -9.52 -10.46 2.85
C GLN A 21 -8.87 -9.27 3.55
N TRP A 22 -9.55 -8.71 4.56
CA TRP A 22 -8.98 -7.73 5.48
C TRP A 22 -8.70 -8.42 6.81
N ASN A 23 -7.43 -8.73 7.08
CA ASN A 23 -6.98 -9.38 8.31
C ASN A 23 -5.63 -8.81 8.76
N SER A 24 -5.23 -9.13 10.00
CA SER A 24 -3.86 -8.89 10.42
C SER A 24 -2.94 -10.07 10.07
N ILE A 25 -1.71 -9.76 9.68
CA ILE A 25 -0.64 -10.71 9.35
C ILE A 25 0.47 -10.54 10.37
N VAL A 26 0.93 -11.65 10.96
CA VAL A 26 2.10 -11.65 11.85
C VAL A 26 3.36 -12.06 11.10
N ARG A 27 4.41 -11.23 11.18
CA ARG A 27 5.78 -11.59 10.79
C ARG A 27 6.75 -11.31 11.93
N TRP A 28 7.52 -12.33 12.33
CA TRP A 28 8.48 -12.20 13.42
C TRP A 28 9.81 -11.61 12.93
N GLU A 29 9.75 -10.36 12.47
CA GLU A 29 10.91 -9.65 11.94
C GLU A 29 12.01 -9.48 13.00
N PHE A 30 13.26 -9.72 12.57
CA PHE A 30 14.48 -9.55 13.37
C PHE A 30 15.11 -8.15 13.24
N ASN A 31 14.69 -7.40 12.23
CA ASN A 31 15.10 -6.00 12.04
C ASN A 31 14.47 -5.10 13.11
N SER A 32 15.14 -3.98 13.44
CA SER A 32 14.66 -3.03 14.45
C SER A 32 13.22 -2.58 14.16
N PRO A 33 12.24 -2.87 15.04
CA PRO A 33 10.86 -2.54 14.78
C PRO A 33 10.66 -1.03 14.77
N GLN A 34 9.96 -0.53 13.76
CA GLN A 34 9.54 0.86 13.68
C GLN A 34 8.02 0.89 13.68
N PRO A 35 7.36 1.56 14.63
CA PRO A 35 5.91 1.67 14.66
C PRO A 35 5.37 2.07 13.29
N ILE A 36 4.34 1.35 12.84
CA ILE A 36 3.66 1.49 11.54
C ILE A 36 4.52 1.12 10.31
N LEU A 37 5.80 1.47 10.25
CA LEU A 37 6.67 1.21 9.09
C LEU A 37 7.17 -0.25 9.01
N CYS A 38 7.50 -0.84 10.15
CA CYS A 38 7.98 -2.21 10.31
C CYS A 38 7.45 -2.78 11.64
N THR A 39 6.21 -3.26 11.63
CA THR A 39 5.53 -3.86 12.78
C THR A 39 5.45 -5.37 12.63
N ARG A 40 5.43 -6.09 13.77
CA ARG A 40 5.23 -7.55 13.76
C ARG A 40 3.81 -7.96 13.38
N GLU A 41 2.84 -7.05 13.41
CA GLU A 41 1.46 -7.24 13.00
C GLU A 41 0.99 -6.07 12.12
N TYR A 42 0.29 -6.34 11.01
CA TYR A 42 -0.23 -5.31 10.07
C TYR A 42 -1.39 -5.82 9.20
N LEU A 43 -2.21 -4.92 8.64
CA LEU A 43 -3.37 -5.24 7.77
C LEU A 43 -2.98 -5.44 6.28
N TRP A 44 -3.79 -6.15 5.45
CA TRP A 44 -3.44 -6.58 4.07
C TRP A 44 -4.66 -6.81 3.12
N GLN A 45 -4.44 -7.06 1.80
CA GLN A 45 -5.45 -7.40 0.74
C GLN A 45 -4.83 -7.99 -0.59
N GLU A 46 -5.48 -8.85 -1.44
CA GLU A 46 -4.93 -9.51 -2.70
C GLU A 46 -5.93 -9.90 -3.88
N GLU A 47 -5.60 -9.84 -5.21
CA GLU A 47 -6.36 -10.38 -6.42
C GLU A 47 -5.55 -10.53 -7.78
N ALA A 48 -6.22 -10.84 -8.94
CA ALA A 48 -5.69 -11.19 -10.30
C ALA A 48 -6.74 -11.02 -11.47
N ASP A 49 -6.45 -10.60 -12.72
CA ASP A 49 -5.20 -10.60 -13.50
C ASP A 49 -4.58 -9.25 -14.03
N LYS A 50 -5.08 -8.59 -15.11
CA LYS A 50 -4.72 -7.20 -15.55
C LYS A 50 -4.63 -6.20 -14.39
N GLU A 51 -5.45 -6.50 -13.38
CA GLU A 51 -5.25 -6.27 -11.95
C GLU A 51 -3.83 -5.95 -11.50
N VAL A 52 -2.76 -6.61 -11.96
CA VAL A 52 -1.42 -6.34 -11.43
C VAL A 52 -1.08 -4.86 -11.62
N LEU A 53 -1.36 -4.31 -12.80
CA LEU A 53 -1.16 -2.89 -13.12
C LEU A 53 -2.36 -2.03 -12.70
N GLU A 54 -3.60 -2.50 -12.83
CA GLU A 54 -4.80 -1.75 -12.41
C GLU A 54 -4.80 -1.51 -10.88
N ILE A 55 -4.35 -2.49 -10.09
CA ILE A 55 -4.23 -2.40 -8.63
C ILE A 55 -2.95 -1.66 -8.24
N LEU A 56 -1.84 -1.81 -8.99
CA LEU A 56 -0.68 -0.95 -8.78
C LEU A 56 -1.05 0.53 -8.97
N ASP A 57 -1.89 0.83 -9.97
CA ASP A 57 -2.42 2.18 -10.17
C ASP A 57 -3.38 2.59 -9.04
N LEU A 58 -4.32 1.73 -8.63
CA LEU A 58 -5.18 2.02 -7.48
C LEU A 58 -4.35 2.28 -6.20
N TYR A 59 -3.23 1.59 -6.01
CA TYR A 59 -2.30 1.89 -4.92
C TYR A 59 -1.54 3.19 -5.10
N ARG A 60 -1.03 3.49 -6.30
CA ARG A 60 -0.47 4.81 -6.62
C ARG A 60 -1.48 5.90 -6.27
N ARG A 61 -2.74 5.73 -6.65
CA ARG A 61 -3.84 6.66 -6.35
C ARG A 61 -4.15 6.75 -4.85
N VAL A 62 -4.09 5.65 -4.08
CA VAL A 62 -4.13 5.74 -2.61
C VAL A 62 -3.00 6.62 -2.08
N TYR A 63 -1.77 6.44 -2.54
CA TYR A 63 -0.65 7.27 -2.08
C TYR A 63 -0.75 8.74 -2.55
N GLU A 64 -1.07 9.00 -3.81
CA GLU A 64 -1.06 10.35 -4.39
C GLU A 64 -2.35 11.12 -4.14
N GLU A 65 -3.53 10.53 -4.40
CA GLU A 65 -4.83 11.19 -4.25
C GLU A 65 -5.31 11.19 -2.80
N LEU A 66 -5.14 10.07 -2.07
CA LEU A 66 -5.61 9.98 -0.68
C LEU A 66 -4.56 10.34 0.35
N LEU A 67 -3.25 10.13 0.14
CA LEU A 67 -2.23 10.42 1.15
C LEU A 67 -1.36 11.65 0.83
N ALA A 68 -1.46 12.22 -0.38
CA ALA A 68 -0.62 13.30 -0.88
C ALA A 68 0.90 12.98 -0.82
N ILE A 69 1.25 11.71 -1.02
CA ILE A 69 2.63 11.20 -1.07
C ILE A 69 2.97 10.94 -2.55
N PRO A 70 3.95 11.63 -3.15
CA PRO A 70 4.44 11.27 -4.48
C PRO A 70 5.20 9.94 -4.42
N VAL A 71 4.96 9.08 -5.41
CA VAL A 71 5.52 7.72 -5.43
C VAL A 71 5.94 7.31 -6.84
N ILE A 72 6.83 6.33 -6.93
CA ILE A 72 7.37 5.83 -8.19
C ILE A 72 6.91 4.39 -8.39
N SER A 73 6.14 4.14 -9.45
CA SER A 73 5.79 2.78 -9.87
C SER A 73 6.97 2.13 -10.60
N GLY A 74 7.20 0.84 -10.36
CA GLY A 74 8.29 0.10 -10.99
C GLY A 74 8.15 -1.42 -10.88
N VAL A 75 9.17 -2.12 -11.40
CA VAL A 75 9.30 -3.59 -11.30
C VAL A 75 10.52 -3.90 -10.44
N LYS A 76 10.37 -4.82 -9.47
CA LYS A 76 11.48 -5.28 -8.63
C LYS A 76 12.49 -6.06 -9.48
N TRP A 77 13.78 -5.87 -9.20
CA TRP A 77 14.84 -6.68 -9.78
C TRP A 77 14.75 -8.13 -9.30
N GLU A 78 15.36 -9.07 -10.04
CA GLU A 78 15.17 -10.52 -9.85
C GLU A 78 15.43 -11.01 -8.42
N LYS A 79 16.42 -10.43 -7.72
CA LYS A 79 16.74 -10.76 -6.31
C LYS A 79 15.74 -10.20 -5.28
N GLU A 80 15.00 -9.16 -5.65
CA GLU A 80 14.07 -8.41 -4.80
C GLU A 80 12.60 -8.73 -5.11
N LYS A 81 12.32 -9.55 -6.13
CA LYS A 81 10.96 -10.02 -6.44
C LYS A 81 10.51 -11.07 -5.42
N PHE A 82 9.20 -11.29 -5.32
CA PHE A 82 8.68 -12.38 -4.50
C PHE A 82 9.15 -13.73 -5.05
N ALA A 83 9.79 -14.54 -4.22
CA ALA A 83 10.52 -15.74 -4.67
C ALA A 83 9.65 -16.82 -5.35
N GLY A 84 8.34 -16.87 -5.07
CA GLY A 84 7.40 -17.74 -5.79
C GLY A 84 6.76 -17.10 -7.03
N GLY A 85 6.97 -15.80 -7.23
CA GLY A 85 6.37 -15.03 -8.31
C GLY A 85 7.18 -15.05 -9.60
N ASP A 86 6.49 -14.81 -10.71
CA ASP A 86 7.09 -14.64 -12.03
C ASP A 86 7.72 -13.24 -12.13
N TYR A 87 6.94 -12.18 -11.86
CA TYR A 87 7.44 -10.83 -11.66
C TYR A 87 6.73 -10.11 -10.51
N THR A 88 7.34 -9.04 -10.00
CA THR A 88 6.78 -8.22 -8.90
C THR A 88 6.83 -6.75 -9.28
N THR A 89 5.68 -6.12 -9.32
CA THR A 89 5.53 -4.67 -9.44
C THR A 89 5.43 -4.04 -8.06
N THR A 90 5.87 -2.79 -7.96
CA THR A 90 6.02 -2.07 -6.68
C THR A 90 5.71 -0.60 -6.86
N VAL A 91 5.30 0.04 -5.77
CA VAL A 91 5.25 1.49 -5.64
C VAL A 91 6.25 1.86 -4.54
N GLU A 92 7.22 2.70 -4.86
CA GLU A 92 8.27 3.14 -3.94
C GLU A 92 8.01 4.60 -3.52
N GLY A 93 8.09 4.85 -2.21
CA GLY A 93 8.14 6.20 -1.63
C GLY A 93 9.54 6.55 -1.16
N PHE A 94 9.76 7.82 -0.81
CA PHE A 94 11.02 8.30 -0.23
C PHE A 94 10.75 9.13 1.03
N ILE A 95 11.57 8.94 2.06
CA ILE A 95 11.45 9.64 3.36
C ILE A 95 12.66 10.60 3.51
N PRO A 96 12.51 11.91 3.20
CA PRO A 96 13.64 12.84 3.14
C PRO A 96 14.41 12.97 4.46
N THR A 97 13.72 12.93 5.60
CA THR A 97 14.33 13.06 6.94
C THR A 97 15.25 11.91 7.32
N SER A 98 15.14 10.75 6.65
CA SER A 98 16.01 9.59 6.86
C SER A 98 16.89 9.27 5.65
N GLY A 99 16.68 9.93 4.52
CA GLY A 99 17.38 9.64 3.26
C GLY A 99 17.07 8.26 2.66
N ARG A 100 15.96 7.61 3.06
CA ARG A 100 15.65 6.22 2.70
C ARG A 100 14.46 6.12 1.74
N GLY A 101 14.61 5.27 0.73
CA GLY A 101 13.48 4.73 -0.03
C GLY A 101 12.70 3.71 0.82
N ILE A 102 11.41 3.57 0.54
CA ILE A 102 10.53 2.62 1.23
C ILE A 102 9.51 2.04 0.25
N GLN A 103 9.42 0.70 0.21
CA GLN A 103 8.37 0.02 -0.53
C GLN A 103 7.02 0.30 0.15
N ALA A 104 6.17 0.99 -0.60
CA ALA A 104 4.87 1.48 -0.18
C ALA A 104 3.81 0.38 -0.30
N THR A 105 3.81 -0.35 -1.42
CA THR A 105 2.89 -1.46 -1.72
C THR A 105 3.53 -2.49 -2.65
N THR A 106 2.85 -3.59 -2.92
CA THR A 106 3.31 -4.64 -3.84
C THR A 106 2.17 -5.23 -4.66
N SER A 107 2.47 -5.63 -5.90
CA SER A 107 1.54 -6.36 -6.77
C SER A 107 2.32 -7.36 -7.63
N HIS A 108 2.08 -8.65 -7.38
CA HIS A 108 2.84 -9.79 -7.88
C HIS A 108 2.08 -10.52 -8.96
N HIS A 109 2.72 -10.74 -10.11
CA HIS A 109 2.28 -11.76 -11.03
C HIS A 109 2.92 -13.09 -10.61
N LEU A 110 2.12 -14.07 -10.17
CA LEU A 110 2.66 -15.36 -9.70
C LEU A 110 2.80 -16.37 -10.86
N GLY A 111 2.28 -16.04 -12.04
CA GLY A 111 2.21 -16.92 -13.18
C GLY A 111 1.49 -18.21 -12.81
N GLN A 112 2.06 -19.34 -13.20
CA GLN A 112 1.54 -20.67 -12.86
C GLN A 112 2.28 -21.33 -11.68
N ASN A 113 3.25 -20.68 -11.04
CA ASN A 113 4.15 -21.36 -10.08
C ASN A 113 3.40 -22.00 -8.91
N PHE A 114 2.41 -21.31 -8.33
CA PHE A 114 1.60 -21.86 -7.24
C PHE A 114 0.54 -22.87 -7.72
N SER A 115 0.07 -22.73 -8.96
CA SER A 115 -0.96 -23.60 -9.54
C SER A 115 -0.46 -24.99 -9.94
N LYS A 116 0.86 -25.13 -10.16
CA LYS A 116 1.50 -26.38 -10.57
C LYS A 116 1.28 -27.55 -9.58
N PRO A 117 1.41 -28.82 -10.03
CA PRO A 117 1.17 -30.00 -9.20
C PRO A 117 2.05 -30.09 -7.95
N GLU A 118 3.29 -29.60 -8.03
CA GLU A 118 4.27 -29.65 -6.94
C GLU A 118 3.93 -28.69 -5.78
N MET A 119 2.98 -27.77 -5.99
CA MET A 119 2.61 -26.72 -5.03
C MET A 119 1.16 -26.87 -4.55
N PHE A 120 0.17 -26.60 -5.39
CA PHE A 120 -1.25 -26.66 -5.01
C PHE A 120 -2.17 -27.34 -6.04
N ASN A 121 -1.67 -27.74 -7.20
CA ASN A 121 -2.39 -28.52 -8.22
C ASN A 121 -3.75 -27.91 -8.62
N ILE A 122 -3.74 -26.63 -9.00
CA ILE A 122 -4.93 -25.85 -9.40
C ILE A 122 -4.97 -25.80 -10.93
N PHE A 123 -5.84 -26.61 -11.54
CA PHE A 123 -6.02 -26.69 -12.98
C PHE A 123 -7.49 -26.70 -13.36
N VAL A 124 -7.76 -26.39 -14.63
CA VAL A 124 -9.04 -26.60 -15.31
C VAL A 124 -8.82 -27.45 -16.55
N GLU A 125 -9.87 -28.08 -17.06
CA GLU A 125 -9.87 -28.68 -18.41
C GLU A 125 -9.76 -27.56 -19.45
N ASP A 126 -8.96 -27.77 -20.51
CA ASP A 126 -8.81 -26.79 -21.60
C ASP A 126 -10.12 -26.71 -22.41
N PRO A 127 -10.84 -25.57 -22.41
CA PRO A 127 -12.10 -25.43 -23.15
C PRO A 127 -11.92 -25.54 -24.67
N ASN A 128 -10.69 -25.48 -25.18
CA ASN A 128 -10.36 -25.63 -26.60
C ASN A 128 -9.96 -27.07 -26.98
N ASP A 129 -9.86 -27.99 -26.00
CA ASP A 129 -9.58 -29.40 -26.24
C ASP A 129 -10.88 -30.23 -26.23
N PRO A 130 -11.44 -30.61 -27.39
CA PRO A 130 -12.65 -31.41 -27.46
C PRO A 130 -12.47 -32.85 -26.94
N THR A 131 -11.24 -33.28 -26.61
CA THR A 131 -11.00 -34.57 -25.96
C THR A 131 -11.14 -34.51 -24.43
N GLY A 132 -11.12 -33.31 -23.84
CA GLY A 132 -11.18 -33.10 -22.39
C GLY A 132 -9.97 -33.63 -21.60
N GLN A 133 -8.89 -34.06 -22.27
CA GLN A 133 -7.74 -34.67 -21.60
C GLN A 133 -6.68 -33.65 -21.20
N ARG A 134 -6.59 -32.52 -21.92
CA ARG A 134 -5.62 -31.46 -21.65
C ARG A 134 -6.04 -30.63 -20.45
N LYS A 135 -5.11 -30.54 -19.49
CA LYS A 135 -5.23 -29.69 -18.30
C LYS A 135 -4.46 -28.40 -18.49
N THR A 136 -5.07 -27.29 -18.08
CA THR A 136 -4.47 -25.96 -18.09
C THR A 136 -4.37 -25.46 -16.65
N PHE A 137 -3.14 -25.20 -16.20
CA PHE A 137 -2.88 -24.63 -14.87
C PHE A 137 -3.29 -23.15 -14.82
N VAL A 138 -3.87 -22.72 -13.71
CA VAL A 138 -4.44 -21.37 -13.60
C VAL A 138 -3.34 -20.32 -13.41
N TRP A 139 -3.50 -19.17 -14.05
CA TRP A 139 -2.66 -18.00 -13.78
C TRP A 139 -3.14 -17.32 -12.50
N GLN A 140 -2.21 -16.95 -11.62
CA GLN A 140 -2.51 -16.43 -10.29
C GLN A 140 -1.67 -15.20 -10.01
N ASN A 141 -2.25 -14.21 -9.33
CA ASN A 141 -1.56 -13.04 -8.83
C ASN A 141 -1.90 -12.84 -7.34
N SER A 142 -1.10 -12.03 -6.66
CA SER A 142 -1.42 -11.50 -5.33
C SER A 142 -0.90 -10.07 -5.20
N TRP A 143 -1.48 -9.27 -4.33
CA TRP A 143 -0.99 -7.92 -4.02
C TRP A 143 -0.96 -7.69 -2.52
N GLY A 144 -0.61 -6.49 -2.09
CA GLY A 144 -0.62 -6.15 -0.66
C GLY A 144 -0.34 -4.70 -0.35
N LEU A 145 -1.27 -4.09 0.38
CA LEU A 145 -1.16 -2.77 0.99
C LEU A 145 -1.37 -2.90 2.49
N SER A 146 -0.56 -2.22 3.30
CA SER A 146 -0.66 -2.30 4.75
C SER A 146 -0.78 -0.95 5.44
N SER A 147 -0.95 -0.98 6.76
CA SER A 147 -0.93 0.19 7.63
C SER A 147 0.36 1.02 7.53
N ARG A 148 1.44 0.51 6.90
CA ARG A 148 2.62 1.30 6.49
C ARG A 148 2.25 2.61 5.79
N THR A 149 1.18 2.61 5.00
CA THR A 149 0.52 3.82 4.45
C THR A 149 0.45 4.99 5.44
N ILE A 150 0.00 4.73 6.67
CA ILE A 150 -0.16 5.74 7.73
C ILE A 150 1.20 6.28 8.18
N GLY A 151 2.25 5.46 8.17
CA GLY A 151 3.60 5.86 8.60
C GLY A 151 4.36 6.68 7.56
N VAL A 152 3.98 6.56 6.28
CA VAL A 152 4.52 7.40 5.18
C VAL A 152 3.67 8.67 4.99
N MET A 153 2.47 8.74 5.59
CA MET A 153 1.57 9.90 5.48
C MET A 153 2.16 11.16 6.15
N VAL A 154 2.48 12.15 5.33
CA VAL A 154 2.85 13.49 5.80
C VAL A 154 1.59 14.26 6.21
N MET A 155 1.19 14.13 7.48
CA MET A 155 0.22 15.05 8.09
C MET A 155 0.95 16.31 8.56
N ALA A 156 0.70 17.44 7.87
CA ALA A 156 1.28 18.72 8.24
C ALA A 156 0.43 19.41 9.33
N VAL A 157 0.93 19.41 10.57
CA VAL A 157 0.38 20.24 11.65
C VAL A 157 1.18 21.54 11.73
N VAL A 158 0.54 22.66 11.44
CA VAL A 158 1.13 24.00 11.58
C VAL A 158 0.89 24.50 12.99
N VAL A 159 1.95 24.65 13.77
CA VAL A 159 1.90 25.13 15.17
C VAL A 159 2.46 26.56 15.21
N PRO A 160 1.79 27.53 15.90
CA PRO A 160 2.29 28.89 16.05
C PRO A 160 3.44 28.95 17.08
N CYS A 161 4.68 28.96 16.59
CA CYS A 161 5.86 29.10 17.44
C CYS A 161 6.09 30.57 17.87
N GLY A 162 6.69 30.77 19.05
CA GLY A 162 7.15 32.09 19.51
C GLY A 162 6.11 32.97 20.22
N ILE A 163 4.90 32.47 20.49
CA ILE A 163 3.93 33.17 21.34
C ILE A 163 4.41 33.15 22.79
N THR A 164 4.40 34.30 23.45
CA THR A 164 4.78 34.47 24.87
C THR A 164 3.70 35.23 25.65
N ALA A 165 3.88 35.35 26.97
CA ALA A 165 3.04 36.21 27.82
C ALA A 165 3.10 37.72 27.44
N LYS A 166 4.10 38.15 26.65
CA LYS A 166 4.24 39.53 26.17
C LYS A 166 3.65 39.75 24.77
N THR A 167 3.22 38.70 24.08
CA THR A 167 2.66 38.79 22.73
C THR A 167 1.23 39.32 22.80
N THR A 168 0.98 40.48 22.18
CA THR A 168 -0.32 41.14 22.18
C THR A 168 -1.36 40.38 21.36
N ASP A 169 -2.64 40.61 21.61
CA ASP A 169 -3.73 39.93 20.89
C ASP A 169 -3.69 40.19 19.38
N ALA A 170 -3.31 41.41 18.96
CA ALA A 170 -3.10 41.74 17.55
C ALA A 170 -1.97 40.91 16.91
N GLN A 171 -0.87 40.67 17.65
CA GLN A 171 0.22 39.80 17.19
C GLN A 171 -0.19 38.33 17.18
N ARG A 172 -0.96 37.86 18.18
CA ARG A 172 -1.52 36.49 18.22
C ARG A 172 -2.45 36.23 17.03
N GLN A 173 -3.31 37.20 16.70
CA GLN A 173 -4.18 37.13 15.53
C GLN A 173 -3.36 37.07 14.25
N GLN A 174 -2.38 37.96 14.07
CA GLN A 174 -1.51 37.99 12.88
C GLN A 174 -0.75 36.66 12.68
N ILE A 175 -0.24 36.05 13.76
CA ILE A 175 0.42 34.73 13.71
C ILE A 175 -0.60 33.65 13.33
N SER A 176 -1.79 33.66 13.94
CA SER A 176 -2.86 32.68 13.66
C SER A 176 -3.35 32.76 12.21
N ASP A 177 -3.51 33.97 11.67
CA ASP A 177 -3.87 34.22 10.28
C ASP A 177 -2.80 33.67 9.31
N LYS A 178 -1.52 33.85 9.64
CA LYS A 178 -0.40 33.28 8.86
C LYS A 178 -0.35 31.76 8.93
N CYS A 179 -0.64 31.15 10.09
CA CYS A 179 -0.80 29.70 10.20
C CYS A 179 -1.99 29.20 9.34
N ALA A 180 -3.10 29.92 9.32
CA ALA A 180 -4.25 29.60 8.47
C ALA A 180 -3.95 29.76 6.96
N GLU A 181 -3.16 30.77 6.59
CA GLU A 181 -2.68 30.99 5.22
C GLU A 181 -1.75 29.85 4.76
N LEU A 182 -0.79 29.43 5.60
CA LEU A 182 0.06 28.26 5.34
C LEU A 182 -0.76 26.99 5.14
N VAL A 183 -1.77 26.73 5.99
CA VAL A 183 -2.69 25.59 5.83
C VAL A 183 -3.49 25.69 4.53
N LYS A 184 -3.94 26.89 4.12
CA LYS A 184 -4.61 27.09 2.82
C LYS A 184 -3.67 26.79 1.65
N MET A 185 -2.40 27.21 1.71
CA MET A 185 -1.41 26.91 0.67
C MET A 185 -1.13 25.40 0.56
N LEU A 186 -0.93 24.72 1.69
CA LEU A 186 -0.74 23.27 1.74
C LEU A 186 -1.97 22.51 1.20
N LYS A 187 -3.18 22.92 1.59
CA LYS A 187 -4.43 22.33 1.04
C LYS A 187 -4.61 22.60 -0.46
N LYS A 188 -4.17 23.76 -0.97
CA LYS A 188 -4.25 24.10 -2.40
C LYS A 188 -3.39 23.17 -3.27
N VAL A 189 -2.31 22.61 -2.72
CA VAL A 189 -1.48 21.59 -3.37
C VAL A 189 -1.87 20.14 -2.99
N GLY A 190 -3.07 19.94 -2.43
CA GLY A 190 -3.63 18.63 -2.11
C GLY A 190 -3.24 18.04 -0.75
N MET A 191 -2.38 18.69 0.03
CA MET A 191 -1.94 18.14 1.32
C MET A 191 -3.00 18.29 2.42
N ARG A 192 -3.17 17.23 3.24
CA ARG A 192 -3.90 17.32 4.49
C ARG A 192 -3.09 18.10 5.53
N ALA A 193 -3.45 19.37 5.71
CA ALA A 193 -2.88 20.25 6.72
C ALA A 193 -3.93 20.74 7.75
N LYS A 194 -3.50 20.95 9.00
CA LYS A 194 -4.29 21.55 10.08
C LYS A 194 -3.42 22.56 10.85
N ALA A 195 -4.00 23.68 11.25
CA ALA A 195 -3.38 24.58 12.22
C ALA A 195 -3.80 24.15 13.63
N ASP A 196 -2.84 24.01 14.54
CA ASP A 196 -3.14 23.82 15.95
C ASP A 196 -3.04 25.15 16.69
N LEU A 197 -4.19 25.81 16.84
CA LEU A 197 -4.33 27.12 17.47
C LEU A 197 -4.96 27.01 18.86
N ARG A 198 -4.83 25.85 19.52
CA ARG A 198 -5.40 25.64 20.87
C ARG A 198 -4.67 26.49 21.89
N GLU A 199 -5.43 27.29 22.63
CA GLU A 199 -4.92 28.02 23.78
C GLU A 199 -4.64 27.08 24.98
N GLY A 200 -3.83 27.54 25.93
CA GLY A 200 -3.48 26.78 27.13
C GLY A 200 -2.35 25.76 26.97
N TYR A 201 -1.84 25.55 25.75
CA TYR A 201 -0.70 24.68 25.46
C TYR A 201 0.50 25.48 24.97
N THR A 202 1.70 25.12 25.40
CA THR A 202 2.96 25.59 24.80
C THR A 202 3.22 24.87 23.47
N PRO A 203 3.94 25.48 22.51
CA PRO A 203 4.32 24.81 21.25
C PRO A 203 5.30 23.63 21.38
N GLY A 204 5.84 23.40 22.58
CA GLY A 204 6.70 22.28 22.95
C GLY A 204 6.25 21.67 24.26
#